data_AF-A0A517YKB7-F1
#
_entry.id   AF-A0A517YKB7-F1
#
_cell.length_a   1.000
_cell.length_b   1.000
_cell.length_c   1.000
_cell.angle_alpha   90.00
_cell.angle_beta   90.00
_cell.angle_gamma   90.00
#
_symmetry.space_group_name_H-M   'P 1'
#
loop_
_entity.id
_entity.type
_entity.pdbx_description
1 polymer ?
#
loop_
_entity_poly.entity_id
_entity_poly.type
_entity_poly.pdbx_seq_one_letter_code
_entity_poly.pdbx_strand_id
1 'polypeptide(L)'
;MSEHDDCRAYTDLIRLQHRELRRLIEQLLPLVRVAGECNSAFNDAKQLVGDLADHFAKHVAQETGGGCVEEAVCRCPRLKLQVRDVYAQYPKIQAEIARIFAKFVSCGQLGSTSRMVEQELVQLAQSFDRLESDERYILREAFGSDESFASIKTESSPE
;
A
#
# COMPACT_ATOMS: atom_id res chain seq x y z
N MET A 1 6.87 6.10 -27.64
CA MET A 1 5.72 6.08 -26.70
C MET A 1 5.55 7.51 -26.22
N SER A 2 4.32 8.01 -26.09
CA SER A 2 4.12 9.39 -25.64
C SER A 2 4.34 9.48 -24.12
N GLU A 3 4.83 10.62 -23.62
CA GLU A 3 5.02 10.86 -22.17
C GLU A 3 3.73 10.69 -21.35
N HIS A 4 2.55 10.67 -21.99
CA HIS A 4 1.27 10.38 -21.36
C HIS A 4 0.98 8.88 -21.20
N ASP A 5 1.53 8.04 -22.08
CA ASP A 5 1.33 6.59 -22.02
C ASP A 5 2.22 5.97 -20.93
N ASP A 6 3.41 6.53 -20.73
CA ASP A 6 4.33 6.12 -19.66
C ASP A 6 3.76 6.44 -18.27
N CYS A 7 3.13 7.62 -18.09
CA CYS A 7 2.48 7.98 -16.82
C CYS A 7 1.26 7.11 -16.48
N ARG A 8 0.49 6.70 -17.48
CA ARG A 8 -0.66 5.79 -17.28
C ARG A 8 -0.20 4.39 -16.89
N ALA A 9 0.75 3.82 -17.63
CA ALA A 9 1.30 2.50 -17.32
C ALA A 9 1.87 2.44 -15.90
N TYR A 10 2.52 3.52 -15.46
CA TYR A 10 3.10 3.59 -14.13
C TYR A 10 2.04 3.81 -13.03
N THR A 11 1.02 4.65 -13.26
CA THR A 11 -0.11 4.80 -12.31
C THR A 11 -0.83 3.46 -12.09
N ASP A 12 -0.97 2.67 -13.14
CA ASP A 12 -1.57 1.33 -13.05
C ASP A 12 -0.66 0.34 -12.30
N LEU A 13 0.67 0.45 -12.46
CA LEU A 13 1.63 -0.31 -11.66
C LEU A 13 1.50 0.00 -10.17
N ILE A 14 1.42 1.27 -9.79
CA ILE A 14 1.26 1.67 -8.38
C ILE A 14 -0.04 1.15 -7.78
N ARG A 15 -1.15 1.25 -8.53
CA ARG A 15 -2.44 0.65 -8.13
C ARG A 15 -2.34 -0.86 -7.94
N LEU A 16 -1.63 -1.56 -8.82
CA LEU A 16 -1.40 -3.00 -8.67
C LEU A 16 -0.61 -3.31 -7.40
N GLN A 17 0.44 -2.54 -7.11
CA GLN A 17 1.23 -2.70 -5.90
C GLN A 17 0.42 -2.46 -4.62
N HIS A 18 -0.42 -1.41 -4.59
CA HIS A 18 -1.29 -1.14 -3.45
C HIS A 18 -2.32 -2.25 -3.21
N ARG A 19 -2.91 -2.78 -4.29
CA ARG A 19 -3.81 -3.94 -4.20
C ARG A 19 -3.09 -5.15 -3.62
N GLU A 20 -1.86 -5.39 -4.04
CA GLU A 20 -1.07 -6.52 -3.54
C GLU A 20 -0.70 -6.34 -2.06
N LEU A 21 -0.27 -5.16 -1.65
CA LEU A 21 0.01 -4.84 -0.25
C LEU A 21 -1.24 -5.01 0.63
N ARG A 22 -2.40 -4.50 0.18
CA ARG A 22 -3.67 -4.67 0.89
C ARG A 22 -4.08 -6.15 0.98
N ARG A 23 -3.92 -6.91 -0.11
CA ARG A 23 -4.19 -8.36 -0.14
C ARG A 23 -3.38 -9.11 0.92
N LEU A 24 -2.09 -8.78 1.08
CA LEU A 24 -1.23 -9.40 2.09
C LEU A 24 -1.74 -9.11 3.52
N ILE A 25 -2.13 -7.86 3.80
CA ILE A 25 -2.68 -7.48 5.12
C ILE A 25 -4.02 -8.19 5.39
N GLU A 26 -4.90 -8.26 4.40
CA GLU A 26 -6.18 -8.95 4.50
C GLU A 26 -6.01 -10.45 4.78
N GLN A 27 -4.98 -11.08 4.20
CA GLN A 27 -4.64 -12.49 4.46
C GLN A 27 -4.01 -12.71 5.83
N LEU A 28 -3.24 -11.73 6.33
CA LEU A 28 -2.60 -11.81 7.65
C LEU A 28 -3.61 -11.82 8.80
N LEU A 29 -4.66 -11.00 8.73
CA LEU A 29 -5.64 -10.85 9.80
C LEU A 29 -6.26 -12.19 10.28
N PRO A 30 -6.86 -13.03 9.42
CA PRO A 30 -7.43 -14.30 9.85
C PRO A 30 -6.36 -15.27 10.38
N LEU A 31 -5.15 -15.27 9.82
CA LEU A 31 -4.06 -16.14 10.28
C LEU A 31 -3.61 -15.77 11.69
N VAL A 32 -3.43 -14.48 11.98
CA VAL A 32 -3.01 -14.00 13.31
C VAL A 32 -4.01 -14.37 14.41
N ARG A 33 -5.32 -14.37 14.09
CA ARG A 33 -6.36 -14.77 15.04
C ARG A 33 -6.20 -16.21 15.54
N VAL A 34 -5.79 -17.11 14.66
CA VAL A 34 -5.64 -18.54 14.97
C VAL A 34 -4.20 -18.96 15.26
N ALA A 35 -3.21 -18.11 14.93
CA ALA A 35 -1.79 -18.32 15.22
C ALA A 35 -1.44 -18.36 16.72
N GLY A 36 -2.41 -18.03 17.59
CA GLY A 36 -2.27 -18.22 19.03
C GLY A 36 -2.25 -19.69 19.45
N GLU A 37 -2.90 -20.57 18.68
CA GLU A 37 -3.12 -21.97 19.02
C GLU A 37 -2.63 -22.94 17.92
N CYS A 38 -2.30 -22.40 16.74
CA CYS A 38 -1.97 -23.18 15.56
C CYS A 38 -0.59 -22.79 14.99
N ASN A 39 0.38 -23.70 15.11
CA ASN A 39 1.76 -23.48 14.64
C ASN A 39 1.85 -23.29 13.12
N SER A 40 1.01 -23.95 12.32
CA SER A 40 1.02 -23.74 10.86
C SER A 40 0.57 -22.32 10.53
N ALA A 41 -0.52 -21.84 11.13
CA ALA A 41 -0.98 -20.47 10.93
C ALA A 41 0.02 -19.43 11.43
N PHE A 42 0.76 -19.72 12.50
CA PHE A 42 1.86 -18.89 12.96
C PHE A 42 2.98 -18.76 11.91
N ASN A 43 3.42 -19.88 11.34
CA ASN A 43 4.46 -19.89 10.30
C ASN A 43 3.99 -19.22 9.01
N ASP A 44 2.73 -19.46 8.60
CA ASP A 44 2.13 -18.82 7.43
C ASP A 44 2.03 -17.30 7.62
N ALA A 45 1.57 -16.86 8.80
CA ALA A 45 1.54 -15.43 9.14
C ALA A 45 2.94 -14.83 9.16
N LYS A 46 3.93 -15.52 9.73
CA LYS A 46 5.33 -15.06 9.74
C LYS A 46 5.87 -14.87 8.32
N GLN A 47 5.62 -15.82 7.42
CA GLN A 47 6.03 -15.72 6.02
C GLN A 47 5.36 -14.52 5.35
N LEU A 48 4.04 -14.37 5.49
CA LEU A 48 3.28 -13.27 4.88
C LEU A 48 3.70 -11.89 5.39
N VAL A 49 4.08 -11.75 6.67
CA VAL A 49 4.63 -10.48 7.17
C VAL A 49 5.99 -10.19 6.52
N GLY A 50 6.81 -11.22 6.30
CA GLY A 50 8.06 -11.11 5.54
C GLY A 50 7.81 -10.66 4.10
N ASP A 51 6.86 -11.29 3.41
CA ASP A 51 6.48 -10.92 2.04
C ASP A 51 5.96 -9.48 1.98
N LEU A 52 5.16 -9.06 2.96
CA LEU A 52 4.67 -7.68 3.10
C LEU A 52 5.84 -6.68 3.26
N ALA A 53 6.83 -7.01 4.09
CA ALA A 53 8.01 -6.17 4.27
C ALA A 53 8.80 -6.01 2.95
N ASP A 54 9.03 -7.11 2.24
CA ASP A 54 9.76 -7.11 0.97
C ASP A 54 9.01 -6.35 -0.12
N HIS A 55 7.69 -6.56 -0.24
CA HIS A 55 6.85 -5.84 -1.21
C HIS A 55 6.83 -4.35 -0.93
N PHE A 56 6.69 -3.95 0.33
CA PHE A 56 6.69 -2.54 0.69
C PHE A 56 8.05 -1.88 0.47
N ALA A 57 9.15 -2.56 0.81
CA ALA A 57 10.50 -2.06 0.55
C ALA A 57 10.76 -1.86 -0.95
N LYS A 58 10.33 -2.80 -1.80
CA LYS A 58 10.43 -2.67 -3.27
C LYS A 58 9.62 -1.48 -3.79
N HIS A 59 8.38 -1.33 -3.33
CA HIS A 59 7.52 -0.20 -3.69
C HIS A 59 8.17 1.15 -3.32
N VAL A 60 8.68 1.29 -2.09
CA VAL A 60 9.38 2.51 -1.64
C VAL A 60 10.64 2.77 -2.47
N ALA A 61 11.44 1.74 -2.77
CA ALA A 61 12.64 1.89 -3.58
C ALA A 61 12.34 2.36 -5.02
N GLN A 62 11.21 1.91 -5.58
CA GLN A 62 10.75 2.36 -6.89
C GLN A 62 10.25 3.82 -6.85
N GLU A 63 9.46 4.18 -5.84
CA GLU A 63 8.92 5.54 -5.71
C GLU A 63 9.98 6.60 -5.42
N THR A 64 11.02 6.23 -4.67
CA THR A 64 12.13 7.15 -4.31
C THR A 64 13.27 7.15 -5.33
N GLY A 65 13.25 6.24 -6.31
CA GLY A 65 14.27 6.09 -7.35
C GLY A 65 13.93 6.77 -8.67
N GLY A 66 13.18 7.88 -8.66
CA GLY A 66 12.61 8.49 -9.86
C GLY A 66 11.20 8.01 -10.21
N GLY A 67 10.41 7.62 -9.20
CA GLY A 67 9.05 7.12 -9.39
C GLY A 67 8.01 8.19 -9.70
N CYS A 68 6.74 7.80 -9.71
CA CYS A 68 5.65 8.65 -10.22
C CYS A 68 5.42 9.89 -9.35
N VAL A 69 5.60 9.75 -8.03
CA VAL A 69 5.47 10.86 -7.10
C VAL A 69 6.54 11.94 -7.34
N GLU A 70 7.75 11.56 -7.76
CA GLU A 70 8.80 12.52 -8.12
C GLU A 70 8.47 13.25 -9.44
N GLU A 71 8.07 12.49 -10.47
CA GLU A 71 7.60 13.05 -11.75
C GLU A 71 6.38 13.98 -11.57
N ALA A 72 5.49 13.65 -10.62
CA ALA A 72 4.37 14.50 -10.27
C ALA A 72 4.80 15.90 -9.80
N VAL A 73 5.93 16.01 -9.08
CA VAL A 73 6.49 17.31 -8.67
C VAL A 73 7.10 18.04 -9.87
N CYS A 74 7.77 17.33 -10.78
CA CYS A 74 8.31 17.92 -12.01
C CYS A 74 7.21 18.59 -12.84
N ARG A 75 6.05 17.95 -12.95
CA ARG A 75 4.88 18.50 -13.68
C ARG A 75 4.09 19.52 -12.89
N CYS A 76 3.97 19.33 -11.58
CA CYS A 76 3.16 20.16 -10.70
C CYS A 76 3.96 20.56 -9.43
N PRO A 77 4.87 21.56 -9.53
CA PRO A 77 5.79 21.91 -8.44
C PRO A 77 5.11 22.29 -7.11
N ARG A 78 3.85 22.72 -7.15
CA ARG A 78 3.04 23.02 -5.95
C ARG A 78 2.81 21.80 -5.05
N LEU A 79 2.96 20.57 -5.57
CA LEU A 79 2.75 19.33 -4.82
C LEU A 79 3.96 18.92 -3.96
N LYS A 80 5.06 19.68 -4.00
CA LYS A 80 6.31 19.35 -3.30
C LYS A 80 6.14 19.07 -1.80
N LEU A 81 5.25 19.81 -1.12
CA LEU A 81 5.01 19.60 0.31
C LEU A 81 4.27 18.29 0.57
N GLN A 82 3.25 17.98 -0.24
CA GLN A 82 2.48 16.74 -0.15
C GLN A 82 3.37 15.52 -0.42
N VAL A 83 4.23 15.60 -1.44
CA VAL A 83 5.21 14.54 -1.74
C VAL A 83 6.17 14.31 -0.58
N ARG A 84 6.69 15.38 0.02
CA ARG A 84 7.53 15.28 1.22
C ARG A 84 6.78 14.59 2.36
N ASP A 85 5.51 14.92 2.55
CA ASP A 85 4.70 14.35 3.63
C ASP A 85 4.40 12.86 3.39
N VAL A 86 4.16 12.43 2.13
CA VAL A 86 4.10 11.02 1.72
C VAL A 86 5.41 10.28 2.02
N TYR A 87 6.55 10.84 1.60
CA TYR A 87 7.86 10.21 1.88
C TYR A 87 8.16 10.09 3.37
N ALA A 88 7.63 10.99 4.20
CA ALA A 88 7.74 10.89 5.66
C ALA A 88 6.86 9.77 6.27
N GLN A 89 5.91 9.20 5.53
CA GLN A 89 5.10 8.06 5.95
C GLN A 89 5.83 6.73 5.74
N TYR A 90 6.63 6.58 4.67
CA TYR A 90 7.38 5.35 4.37
C TYR A 90 8.19 4.80 5.54
N PRO A 91 9.09 5.56 6.20
CA PRO A 91 9.86 5.01 7.32
C PRO A 91 9.00 4.64 8.53
N LYS A 92 7.82 5.29 8.70
CA LYS A 92 6.89 4.95 9.78
C LYS A 92 6.23 3.60 9.53
N ILE A 93 5.72 3.38 8.32
CA ILE A 93 5.10 2.11 7.92
C ILE A 93 6.13 0.98 7.92
N GLN A 94 7.36 1.23 7.46
CA GLN A 94 8.46 0.26 7.56
C GLN A 94 8.73 -0.15 9.02
N ALA A 95 8.75 0.82 9.94
CA ALA A 95 8.94 0.54 11.37
C ALA A 95 7.76 -0.23 11.97
N GLU A 96 6.52 0.06 11.56
CA GLU A 96 5.33 -0.71 11.97
C GLU A 96 5.42 -2.18 11.52
N ILE A 97 5.75 -2.42 10.25
CA ILE A 97 5.95 -3.78 9.70
C ILE A 97 7.08 -4.50 10.44
N ALA A 98 8.23 -3.84 10.61
CA ALA A 98 9.39 -4.42 11.29
C ALA A 98 9.07 -4.80 12.76
N ARG A 99 8.30 -3.96 13.47
CA ARG A 99 7.85 -4.25 14.84
C ARG A 99 6.93 -5.46 14.88
N ILE A 100 5.99 -5.58 13.93
CA ILE A 100 5.10 -6.75 13.83
C ILE A 100 5.94 -8.01 13.54
N PHE A 101 6.84 -7.94 12.55
CA PHE A 101 7.71 -9.04 12.17
C PHE A 101 8.60 -9.52 13.33
N ALA A 102 9.16 -8.58 14.10
CA ALA A 102 10.01 -8.89 15.25
C ALA A 102 9.28 -9.80 16.26
N LYS A 103 7.96 -9.66 16.45
CA LYS A 103 7.17 -10.52 17.34
C LYS A 103 7.09 -11.97 16.86
N PHE A 104 7.06 -12.19 15.54
CA PHE A 104 7.12 -13.53 14.95
C PHE A 104 8.52 -14.14 14.98
N VAL A 105 9.56 -13.31 15.08
CA VAL A 105 10.95 -13.78 15.21
C VAL A 105 11.29 -14.08 16.67
N SER A 106 10.84 -13.25 17.60
CA SER A 106 11.14 -13.39 19.04
C SER A 106 10.35 -14.50 19.72
N CYS A 107 9.19 -14.87 19.18
CA CYS A 107 8.30 -15.85 19.78
C CYS A 107 8.25 -17.11 18.91
N GLY A 108 8.16 -18.29 19.53
CA GLY A 108 7.88 -19.55 18.82
C GLY A 108 6.41 -19.74 18.45
N GLN A 109 5.52 -18.92 19.04
CA GLN A 109 4.08 -18.85 18.80
C GLN A 109 3.56 -17.51 19.33
N LEU A 110 2.40 -17.02 18.86
CA LEU A 110 1.83 -15.77 19.38
C LEU A 110 1.15 -15.96 20.75
N GLY A 111 0.42 -17.05 20.96
CA GLY A 111 -0.40 -17.28 22.16
C GLY A 111 -1.12 -16.01 22.65
N SER A 112 -0.81 -15.66 23.90
CA SER A 112 -0.83 -14.32 24.51
C SER A 112 -1.04 -13.09 23.63
N THR A 113 -0.13 -12.93 22.69
CA THR A 113 0.12 -11.69 21.95
C THR A 113 -0.67 -11.59 20.66
N SER A 114 -1.44 -12.61 20.28
CA SER A 114 -2.21 -12.64 19.02
C SER A 114 -3.11 -11.43 18.86
N ARG A 115 -3.89 -11.09 19.88
CA ARG A 115 -4.78 -9.91 19.88
C ARG A 115 -4.04 -8.59 19.72
N MET A 116 -2.85 -8.47 20.31
CA MET A 116 -2.02 -7.27 20.18
C MET A 116 -1.49 -7.14 18.74
N VAL A 117 -1.03 -8.24 18.14
CA VAL A 117 -0.57 -8.26 16.75
C VAL A 117 -1.73 -7.98 15.80
N GLU A 118 -2.93 -8.49 16.07
CA GLU A 118 -4.13 -8.18 15.28
C GLU A 118 -4.44 -6.68 15.31
N GLN A 119 -4.41 -6.04 16.48
CA GLN A 119 -4.61 -4.59 16.60
C GLN A 119 -3.56 -3.78 15.84
N GLU A 120 -2.29 -4.20 15.88
CA GLU A 120 -1.23 -3.56 15.11
C GLU A 120 -1.40 -3.75 13.61
N LEU A 121 -1.89 -4.89 13.14
CA LEU A 121 -2.23 -5.09 11.73
C LEU A 121 -3.38 -4.20 11.27
N VAL A 122 -4.39 -3.99 12.12
CA VAL A 122 -5.48 -3.04 11.85
C VAL A 122 -4.95 -1.61 11.76
N GLN A 123 -4.03 -1.22 12.64
CA GLN A 123 -3.38 0.09 12.57
C GLN A 123 -2.53 0.23 11.30
N LEU A 124 -1.77 -0.81 10.95
CA LEU A 124 -0.97 -0.85 9.73
C LEU A 124 -1.86 -0.69 8.49
N ALA A 125 -3.00 -1.39 8.44
CA ALA A 125 -3.97 -1.23 7.35
C ALA A 125 -4.43 0.23 7.21
N GLN A 126 -4.75 0.90 8.32
CA GLN A 126 -5.13 2.31 8.31
C GLN A 126 -4.00 3.23 7.86
N SER A 127 -2.75 2.92 8.21
CA SER A 127 -1.57 3.64 7.72
C SER A 127 -1.41 3.49 6.20
N PHE A 128 -1.63 2.29 5.65
CA PHE A 128 -1.63 2.07 4.20
C PHE A 128 -2.77 2.80 3.49
N ASP A 129 -3.98 2.81 4.06
CA ASP A 129 -5.12 3.54 3.48
C ASP A 129 -4.83 5.04 3.35
N ARG A 130 -4.18 5.62 4.36
CA ARG A 130 -3.77 7.04 4.34
C ARG A 130 -2.69 7.29 3.30
N LEU A 131 -1.63 6.48 3.30
CA LEU A 131 -0.55 6.59 2.33
C LEU A 131 -1.10 6.55 0.90
N GLU A 132 -1.90 5.53 0.61
CA GLU A 132 -2.49 5.34 -0.71
C GLU A 132 -3.41 6.51 -1.09
N SER A 133 -4.21 7.04 -0.15
CA SER A 133 -5.06 8.20 -0.40
C SER A 133 -4.25 9.44 -0.77
N ASP A 134 -3.15 9.69 -0.05
CA ASP A 134 -2.29 10.85 -0.29
C ASP A 134 -1.55 10.74 -1.63
N GLU A 135 -1.04 9.54 -1.96
CA GLU A 135 -0.42 9.26 -3.26
C GLU A 135 -1.43 9.41 -4.40
N ARG A 136 -2.64 8.85 -4.27
CA ARG A 136 -3.69 9.02 -5.28
C ARG A 136 -4.04 10.49 -5.49
N TYR A 137 -4.06 11.30 -4.44
CA TYR A 137 -4.28 12.75 -4.55
C TYR A 137 -3.18 13.41 -5.39
N ILE A 138 -1.90 13.13 -5.09
CA ILE A 138 -0.76 13.66 -5.84
C ILE A 138 -0.84 13.27 -7.32
N LEU A 139 -1.07 11.98 -7.59
CA LEU A 139 -1.15 11.47 -8.97
C LEU A 139 -2.31 12.08 -9.74
N ARG A 140 -3.47 12.26 -9.10
CA ARG A 140 -4.63 12.93 -9.71
C ARG A 140 -4.32 14.38 -10.07
N GLU A 141 -3.74 15.13 -9.12
CA GLU A 141 -3.42 16.54 -9.32
C GLU A 141 -2.33 16.78 -10.38
N ALA A 142 -1.39 15.84 -10.54
CA ALA A 142 -0.29 15.97 -11.50
C ALA A 142 -0.63 15.46 -12.91
N PHE A 143 -1.41 14.37 -13.01
CA PHE A 143 -1.65 13.68 -14.27
C PHE A 143 -3.08 13.82 -14.79
N GLY A 144 -3.98 14.45 -14.04
CA GLY A 144 -5.37 14.64 -14.44
C GLY A 144 -6.15 13.33 -14.55
N SER A 145 -5.81 12.35 -13.69
CA SER A 145 -6.48 11.06 -13.61
C SER A 145 -7.92 11.23 -13.09
N ASP A 146 -8.79 11.77 -13.95
CA ASP A 146 -10.22 11.80 -13.77
C ASP A 146 -10.73 10.35 -13.79
N GLU A 147 -11.29 9.88 -12.67
CA GLU A 147 -12.17 8.71 -12.67
C GLU A 147 -13.57 9.06 -13.27
N SER A 148 -13.66 10.20 -13.95
CA SER A 148 -14.87 10.84 -14.44
C SER A 148 -15.09 10.62 -15.94
N PHE A 149 -14.94 9.39 -16.45
CA PHE A 149 -15.33 9.05 -17.83
C PHE A 149 -16.11 7.73 -17.95
N ALA A 150 -16.88 7.37 -16.90
CA ALA A 150 -17.91 6.32 -16.96
C ALA A 150 -19.33 6.90 -16.91
N SER A 151 -19.58 7.96 -17.69
CA SER A 151 -20.95 8.46 -17.96
C SER A 151 -21.05 8.96 -19.39
N ILE A 152 -20.80 8.08 -20.35
CA ILE A 152 -21.32 8.29 -21.71
C ILE A 152 -22.73 7.71 -21.73
N LYS A 153 -23.68 8.63 -21.57
CA LYS A 153 -25.08 8.62 -21.98
C LYS A 153 -25.49 7.40 -22.84
N THR A 154 -26.32 6.53 -22.27
CA THR A 154 -27.37 5.86 -23.05
C THR A 154 -28.43 6.91 -23.40
N GLU A 155 -28.22 7.61 -24.52
CA GLU A 155 -29.30 8.33 -25.17
C GLU A 155 -30.15 7.31 -25.95
N SER A 156 -31.40 7.22 -25.53
CA SER A 156 -32.50 6.48 -26.14
C SER A 156 -32.70 6.88 -27.60
N SER A 157 -32.82 5.90 -28.50
CA SER A 157 -33.52 6.05 -29.77
C SER A 157 -34.85 5.29 -29.70
N PRO A 158 -36.00 5.99 -29.75
CA PRO A 158 -37.24 5.40 -30.21
C PRO A 158 -37.44 5.73 -31.69
N GLU A 159 -37.50 4.69 -32.52
CA GLU A 159 -38.31 4.70 -33.75
C GLU A 159 -39.18 3.44 -33.77
#